data_AF-A0A540LCR7-F1
#
_entry.id   AF-A0A540LCR7-F1
#
_cell.length_a   1.000
_cell.length_b   1.000
_cell.length_c   1.000
_cell.angle_alpha   90.00
_cell.angle_beta   90.00
_cell.angle_gamma   90.00
#
_symmetry.space_group_name_H-M   'P 1'
#
loop_
_entity.id
_entity.type
_entity.pdbx_description
1 polymer ?
#
loop_
_entity_poly.entity_id
_entity_poly.type
_entity_poly.pdbx_seq_one_letter_code
_entity_poly.pdbx_strand_id
1 'polypeptide(L)'
;MELIHSLRTHHGASDRAYKAAFQEEDDKGNTGVALAKDLIAVASMSLREHIKILAPRVLALSQLGLYVYSIICCALSGSKWKPIVPDFTKAFDHFCIHTGGKAVIEQVGRVLRLGDELTEPARTSLHRFGNTSSSLVF
;
A
#
# COMPACT_ATOMS: atom_id res chain seq x y z
N MET A 1 -14.45 19.92 -10.76
CA MET A 1 -13.54 18.77 -10.94
C MET A 1 -14.40 17.59 -11.36
N GLU A 2 -14.03 16.90 -12.43
CA GLU A 2 -14.75 15.71 -12.92
C GLU A 2 -13.86 14.48 -12.72
N LEU A 3 -14.42 13.38 -12.22
CA LEU A 3 -13.69 12.13 -12.00
C LEU A 3 -13.60 11.35 -13.31
N ILE A 4 -12.43 11.36 -13.93
CA ILE A 4 -12.21 10.73 -15.24
C ILE A 4 -12.03 9.20 -15.11
N HIS A 5 -11.35 8.74 -14.05
CA HIS A 5 -11.06 7.32 -13.88
C HIS A 5 -11.05 6.93 -12.40
N SER A 6 -11.64 5.77 -12.09
CA SER A 6 -11.52 5.10 -10.79
C SER A 6 -11.04 3.66 -11.00
N LEU A 7 -10.07 3.23 -10.20
CA LEU A 7 -9.56 1.86 -10.19
C LEU A 7 -9.63 1.32 -8.76
N ARG A 8 -10.31 0.18 -8.59
CA ARG A 8 -10.44 -0.49 -7.30
C ARG A 8 -10.04 -1.95 -7.43
N THR A 9 -9.25 -2.42 -6.47
CA THR A 9 -8.98 -3.86 -6.25
C THR A 9 -9.53 -4.27 -4.90
N HIS A 10 -10.08 -5.48 -4.79
CA HIS A 10 -10.70 -5.97 -3.57
C HIS A 10 -10.38 -7.45 -3.35
N HIS A 11 -10.04 -7.79 -2.11
CA HIS A 11 -9.60 -9.13 -1.71
C HIS A 11 -10.49 -9.77 -0.65
N GLY A 12 -11.68 -9.22 -0.37
CA GLY A 12 -12.55 -9.70 0.70
C GLY A 12 -13.10 -11.13 0.52
N ALA A 13 -12.90 -11.77 -0.63
CA ALA A 13 -13.17 -13.20 -0.80
C ALA A 13 -12.13 -14.10 -0.08
N SER A 14 -10.97 -13.55 0.29
CA SER A 14 -9.99 -14.25 1.12
C SER A 14 -10.34 -14.06 2.60
N ASP A 15 -10.54 -15.15 3.33
CA ASP A 15 -10.80 -15.11 4.77
C ASP A 15 -9.75 -14.30 5.55
N ARG A 16 -8.48 -14.42 5.17
CA ARG A 16 -7.38 -13.66 5.79
C ARG A 16 -7.54 -12.17 5.58
N ALA A 17 -7.97 -11.76 4.38
CA ALA A 17 -8.19 -10.35 4.08
C ALA A 17 -9.48 -9.82 4.69
N TYR A 18 -10.54 -10.63 4.68
CA TYR A 18 -11.82 -10.30 5.29
C TYR A 18 -11.69 -10.10 6.80
N LYS A 19 -10.96 -10.98 7.48
CA LYS A 19 -10.73 -10.92 8.93
C LYS A 19 -9.53 -10.04 9.33
N ALA A 20 -8.87 -9.38 8.37
CA ALA A 20 -7.68 -8.57 8.65
C ALA A 20 -7.98 -7.38 9.57
N ALA A 21 -9.14 -6.76 9.37
CA ALA A 21 -9.70 -5.73 10.24
C ALA A 21 -11.22 -5.95 10.28
N PHE A 22 -11.77 -6.35 11.42
CA PHE A 22 -13.17 -6.72 11.55
C PHE A 22 -13.80 -6.04 12.76
N GLN A 23 -15.04 -5.59 12.64
CA GLN A 23 -15.77 -5.01 13.75
C GLN A 23 -16.36 -6.13 14.59
N GLU A 24 -15.99 -6.20 15.87
CA GLU A 24 -16.45 -7.23 16.80
C GLU A 24 -16.57 -6.67 18.22
N GLU A 25 -17.31 -7.39 19.06
CA GLU A 25 -17.49 -7.06 20.47
C GLU A 25 -16.41 -7.74 21.31
N ASP A 26 -15.81 -7.00 22.24
CA ASP A 26 -14.85 -7.56 23.19
C ASP A 26 -15.53 -8.35 24.33
N ASP A 27 -14.73 -9.05 25.14
CA ASP A 27 -15.24 -9.84 26.28
C ASP A 27 -16.01 -9.02 27.34
N LYS A 28 -15.96 -7.68 27.25
CA LYS A 28 -16.63 -6.75 28.16
C LYS A 28 -17.88 -6.14 27.54
N GLY A 29 -18.29 -6.57 26.34
CA GLY A 29 -19.47 -6.06 25.66
C GLY A 29 -19.23 -4.76 24.89
N ASN A 30 -17.99 -4.32 24.68
CA ASN A 30 -17.69 -3.10 23.94
C ASN A 30 -17.42 -3.42 22.47
N THR A 31 -18.18 -2.81 21.57
CA THR A 31 -17.93 -2.93 20.13
C THR A 31 -16.70 -2.13 19.73
N GLY A 32 -15.73 -2.80 19.10
CA GLY A 32 -14.50 -2.21 18.58
C GLY A 32 -14.13 -2.78 17.21
N VAL A 33 -12.91 -2.48 16.76
CA VAL A 33 -12.34 -3.07 15.53
C VAL A 33 -11.14 -3.93 15.94
N ALA A 34 -11.24 -5.23 15.70
CA ALA A 34 -10.14 -6.15 15.87
C ALA A 34 -9.22 -6.13 14.65
N LEU A 35 -7.92 -5.98 14.91
CA LEU A 35 -6.88 -6.01 13.89
C LEU A 35 -6.10 -7.31 13.98
N ALA A 36 -6.17 -8.14 12.93
CA ALA A 36 -5.42 -9.38 12.89
C ALA A 36 -3.93 -9.13 12.73
N LYS A 37 -3.10 -10.05 13.26
CA LYS A 37 -1.63 -10.00 13.09
C LYS A 37 -1.20 -10.02 11.62
N ASP A 38 -2.01 -10.63 10.77
CA ASP A 38 -1.79 -10.75 9.33
C ASP A 38 -2.10 -9.47 8.54
N LEU A 39 -2.69 -8.44 9.17
CA LEU A 39 -3.13 -7.21 8.51
C LEU A 39 -2.05 -6.59 7.62
N ILE A 40 -0.83 -6.45 8.15
CA ILE A 40 0.28 -5.86 7.39
C ILE A 40 0.62 -6.72 6.17
N ALA A 41 0.68 -8.04 6.33
CA ALA A 41 1.00 -8.96 5.24
C ALA A 41 -0.07 -8.92 4.13
N VAL A 42 -1.35 -8.98 4.52
CA VAL A 42 -2.49 -8.87 3.58
C VAL A 42 -2.45 -7.53 2.85
N ALA A 43 -2.37 -6.42 3.57
CA ALA A 43 -2.36 -5.08 2.98
C ALA A 43 -1.21 -4.92 1.98
N SER A 44 -0.03 -5.48 2.30
CA SER A 44 1.13 -5.49 1.41
C SER A 44 0.88 -6.23 0.11
N MET A 45 0.27 -7.42 0.19
CA MET A 45 -0.02 -8.22 -1.00
C MET A 45 -1.07 -7.53 -1.86
N SER A 46 -2.17 -7.06 -1.25
CA SER A 46 -3.20 -6.30 -1.94
C SER A 46 -2.67 -5.04 -2.61
N LEU A 47 -1.79 -4.29 -1.94
CA LEU A 47 -1.15 -3.11 -2.52
C LEU A 47 -0.26 -3.47 -3.71
N ARG A 48 0.55 -4.55 -3.62
CA ARG A 48 1.38 -5.02 -4.73
C ARG A 48 0.55 -5.41 -5.95
N GLU A 49 -0.57 -6.10 -5.74
CA GLU A 49 -1.47 -6.48 -6.82
C GLU A 49 -2.16 -5.26 -7.44
N HIS A 50 -2.59 -4.30 -6.61
CA HIS A 50 -3.12 -3.04 -7.09
C HIS A 50 -2.12 -2.30 -7.98
N ILE A 51 -0.87 -2.19 -7.51
CA ILE A 51 0.22 -1.53 -8.24
C ILE A 51 0.48 -2.21 -9.58
N LYS A 52 0.43 -3.54 -9.69
CA LYS A 52 0.61 -4.24 -10.98
C LYS A 52 -0.40 -3.78 -12.04
N ILE A 53 -1.62 -3.43 -11.62
CA ILE A 53 -2.70 -2.98 -12.52
C ILE A 53 -2.62 -1.46 -12.74
N LEU A 54 -2.25 -0.71 -11.71
CA LEU A 54 -2.15 0.75 -11.76
C LEU A 54 -0.93 1.22 -12.56
N ALA A 55 0.23 0.61 -12.34
CA ALA A 55 1.52 1.03 -12.90
C ALA A 55 1.51 1.24 -14.42
N PRO A 56 0.96 0.33 -15.25
CA PRO A 56 0.90 0.52 -16.71
C PRO A 56 0.04 1.72 -17.16
N ARG A 57 -0.87 2.20 -16.32
CA ARG A 57 -1.79 3.29 -16.65
C ARG A 57 -1.24 4.67 -16.29
N VAL A 58 -0.32 4.75 -15.33
CA VAL A 58 0.15 6.02 -14.75
C VAL A 58 1.63 6.27 -14.97
N LEU A 59 2.45 5.22 -15.14
CA LEU A 59 3.88 5.38 -15.29
C LEU A 59 4.26 5.65 -16.75
N ALA A 60 5.30 6.48 -16.92
CA ALA A 60 5.92 6.69 -18.22
C ALA A 60 6.46 5.38 -18.83
N LEU A 61 6.41 5.27 -20.16
CA LEU A 61 6.89 4.10 -20.91
C LEU A 61 8.34 3.71 -20.56
N SER A 62 9.19 4.69 -20.24
CA SER A 62 10.57 4.44 -19.80
C SER A 62 10.65 3.64 -18.48
N GLN A 63 9.75 3.90 -17.54
CA GLN A 63 9.71 3.19 -16.25
C GLN A 63 9.16 1.77 -16.43
N LEU A 64 8.16 1.60 -17.30
CA LEU A 64 7.62 0.29 -17.64
C LEU A 64 8.65 -0.58 -18.37
N GLY A 65 9.39 0.00 -19.32
CA GLY A 65 10.47 -0.69 -20.02
C GLY A 65 11.57 -1.18 -19.07
N LEU A 66 12.01 -0.32 -18.15
CA LEU A 66 12.99 -0.69 -17.11
C LEU A 66 12.48 -1.83 -16.23
N TYR A 67 11.20 -1.78 -15.84
CA TYR A 67 10.57 -2.83 -15.03
C TYR A 67 10.55 -4.17 -15.76
N VAL A 68 10.05 -4.20 -16.99
CA VAL A 68 9.99 -5.42 -17.82
C VAL A 68 11.39 -5.98 -18.05
N TYR A 69 12.36 -5.13 -18.40
CA TYR A 69 13.76 -5.53 -18.53
C TYR A 69 14.29 -6.16 -17.23
N SER A 70 14.02 -5.54 -16.08
CA SER A 70 14.46 -6.07 -14.78
C SER A 70 13.86 -7.44 -14.47
N ILE A 71 12.60 -7.69 -14.83
CA ILE A 71 11.96 -9.00 -14.66
C ILE A 71 12.63 -10.05 -15.54
N ILE A 72 12.86 -9.73 -16.83
CA ILE A 72 13.50 -10.65 -17.78
C ILE A 72 14.91 -11.01 -17.28
N CYS A 73 15.71 -10.01 -16.89
CA CYS A 73 17.03 -10.26 -16.31
C CYS A 73 16.96 -11.10 -15.03
N CYS A 74 16.03 -10.83 -14.12
CA CYS A 74 15.86 -11.63 -12.91
C CYS A 74 15.47 -13.09 -13.22
N ALA A 75 14.61 -13.29 -14.22
CA ALA A 75 14.19 -14.61 -14.67
C ALA A 75 15.34 -15.40 -15.31
N LEU A 76 16.16 -14.75 -16.14
CA LEU A 76 17.31 -15.36 -16.80
C LEU A 76 18.49 -15.62 -15.85
N SER A 77 18.72 -14.75 -14.86
CA SER A 77 19.86 -14.87 -13.93
C SER A 77 19.62 -15.78 -12.72
N GLY A 78 18.50 -16.53 -12.66
CA GLY A 78 18.35 -17.60 -11.67
C GLY A 78 18.28 -17.12 -10.21
N SER A 79 17.42 -16.14 -9.92
CA SER A 79 16.84 -15.87 -8.59
C SER A 79 17.59 -15.01 -7.56
N LYS A 80 18.78 -14.48 -7.84
CA LYS A 80 19.48 -13.66 -6.82
C LYS A 80 18.94 -12.22 -6.67
N TRP A 81 18.21 -11.72 -7.67
CA TRP A 81 17.84 -10.30 -7.75
C TRP A 81 16.33 -10.13 -7.71
N LYS A 82 15.86 -9.11 -6.98
CA LYS A 82 14.45 -8.72 -6.97
C LYS A 82 14.19 -7.77 -8.15
N PRO A 83 13.04 -7.88 -8.84
CA PRO A 83 12.66 -6.92 -9.88
C PRO A 83 12.73 -5.49 -9.35
N ILE A 84 13.19 -4.57 -10.19
CA ILE A 84 13.32 -3.16 -9.83
C ILE A 84 11.90 -2.61 -9.69
N VAL A 85 11.51 -2.13 -8.51
CA VAL A 85 10.21 -1.45 -8.38
C VAL A 85 10.29 -0.10 -9.12
N PRO A 86 9.34 0.21 -10.02
CA PRO A 86 9.30 1.49 -10.73
C PRO A 86 9.23 2.68 -9.79
N ASP A 87 9.71 3.82 -10.26
CA ASP A 87 9.64 5.06 -9.49
C ASP A 87 8.28 5.74 -9.68
N PHE A 88 7.44 5.68 -8.64
CA PHE A 88 6.10 6.27 -8.64
C PHE A 88 6.10 7.78 -8.44
N THR A 89 7.20 8.37 -7.98
CA THR A 89 7.32 9.84 -7.81
C THR A 89 7.32 10.56 -9.16
N LYS A 90 7.63 9.84 -10.26
CA LYS A 90 7.53 10.37 -11.62
C LYS A 90 6.10 10.44 -12.17
N ALA A 91 5.15 9.78 -11.53
CA ALA A 91 3.75 9.75 -11.95
C ALA A 91 2.83 10.51 -10.99
N PHE A 92 3.25 10.70 -9.74
CA PHE A 92 2.46 11.36 -8.70
C PHE A 92 3.31 12.36 -7.93
N ASP A 93 2.82 13.60 -7.84
CA ASP A 93 3.46 14.66 -7.06
C ASP A 93 3.16 14.56 -5.56
N HIS A 94 2.01 13.98 -5.20
CA HIS A 94 1.52 13.93 -3.82
C HIS A 94 1.03 12.53 -3.44
N PHE A 95 1.37 12.11 -2.22
CA PHE A 95 0.96 10.83 -1.64
C PHE A 95 0.19 11.08 -0.34
N CYS A 96 -1.04 10.56 -0.26
CA CYS A 96 -1.81 10.50 0.98
C CYS A 96 -1.80 9.06 1.48
N ILE A 97 -1.14 8.81 2.60
CA ILE A 97 -1.01 7.47 3.20
C ILE A 97 -1.82 7.42 4.48
N HIS A 98 -2.75 6.47 4.57
CA HIS A 98 -3.54 6.25 5.78
C HIS A 98 -2.63 5.92 6.98
N THR A 99 -2.79 6.68 8.06
CA THR A 99 -1.97 6.57 9.28
C THR A 99 -2.56 5.59 10.29
N GLY A 100 -2.88 4.36 9.85
CA GLY A 100 -3.44 3.34 10.74
C GLY A 100 -2.44 2.79 11.77
N GLY A 101 -1.15 2.85 11.47
CA GLY A 101 -0.08 2.44 12.37
C GLY A 101 1.30 2.52 11.73
N LYS A 102 2.35 2.55 12.55
CA LYS A 102 3.74 2.72 12.09
C LYS A 102 4.14 1.67 11.04
N ALA A 103 3.83 0.39 11.33
CA ALA A 103 4.14 -0.71 10.43
C ALA A 103 3.42 -0.61 9.07
N VAL A 104 2.22 -0.04 9.03
CA VAL A 104 1.47 0.19 7.78
C VAL A 104 2.21 1.22 6.93
N ILE A 105 2.59 2.36 7.53
CA ILE A 105 3.28 3.46 6.84
C ILE A 105 4.61 2.98 6.27
N GLU A 106 5.42 2.31 7.09
CA GLU A 106 6.71 1.75 6.67
C GLU A 106 6.54 0.73 5.53
N GLN A 107 5.50 -0.08 5.61
CA GLN A 107 5.24 -1.09 4.60
C GLN A 107 4.79 -0.50 3.26
N VAL A 108 3.93 0.53 3.28
CA VAL A 108 3.55 1.28 2.07
C VAL A 108 4.79 1.94 1.46
N GLY A 109 5.58 2.63 2.28
CA GLY A 109 6.84 3.25 1.84
C GLY A 109 7.78 2.24 1.19
N ARG A 110 7.93 1.05 1.78
CA ARG A 110 8.76 -0.03 1.23
C ARG A 110 8.22 -0.60 -0.09
N VAL A 111 6.91 -0.78 -0.21
CA VAL A 111 6.29 -1.35 -1.42
C VAL A 111 6.39 -0.38 -2.60
N LEU A 112 6.22 0.92 -2.36
CA LEU A 112 6.27 1.97 -3.38
C LEU A 112 7.66 2.62 -3.55
N ARG A 113 8.64 2.24 -2.72
CA ARG A 113 9.98 2.87 -2.62
C ARG A 113 9.91 4.39 -2.40
N LEU A 114 9.01 4.83 -1.53
CA LEU A 114 8.89 6.24 -1.16
C LEU A 114 10.03 6.61 -0.20
N GLY A 115 10.60 7.80 -0.40
CA GLY A 115 11.57 8.38 0.52
C GLY A 115 10.93 8.79 1.84
N ASP A 116 11.75 9.02 2.86
CA ASP A 116 11.27 9.39 4.21
C ASP A 116 10.43 10.68 4.18
N GLU A 117 10.83 11.67 3.39
CA GLU A 117 10.12 12.95 3.20
C GLU A 117 8.65 12.74 2.76
N LEU A 118 8.38 11.77 1.88
CA LEU A 118 7.03 11.48 1.40
C LEU A 118 6.18 10.74 2.44
N THR A 119 6.82 10.05 3.39
CA THR A 119 6.13 9.33 4.47
C THR A 119 6.04 10.15 5.75
N GLU A 120 6.80 11.24 5.86
CA GLU A 120 6.87 12.09 7.04
C GLU A 120 5.51 12.69 7.45
N PRO A 121 4.66 13.18 6.52
CA PRO A 121 3.33 13.68 6.90
C PRO A 121 2.50 12.60 7.61
N ALA A 122 2.53 11.38 7.09
CA ALA A 122 1.84 10.24 7.68
C ALA A 122 2.40 9.88 9.06
N ARG A 123 3.73 9.86 9.21
CA ARG A 123 4.39 9.56 10.50
C ARG A 123 4.10 10.62 11.55
N THR A 124 4.13 11.90 11.16
CA THR A 124 3.92 13.03 12.06
C THR A 124 2.46 13.10 12.51
N SER A 125 1.52 12.88 11.60
CA SER A 125 0.09 12.78 11.95
C SER A 125 -0.18 11.63 12.92
N LEU A 126 0.40 10.44 12.67
CA LEU A 126 0.29 9.31 13.60
C LEU A 126 0.90 9.64 14.98
N HIS A 127 2.06 10.29 15.01
CA HIS A 127 2.72 10.66 16.26
C HIS A 127 1.90 11.69 17.06
N ARG A 128 1.31 12.68 16.38
CA ARG A 128 0.59 13.78 17.04
C ARG A 128 -0.83 13.41 17.46
N PHE A 129 -1.55 12.67 16.62
CA PHE A 129 -2.99 12.43 16.79
C PHE A 129 -3.33 10.96 17.06
N GLY A 130 -2.37 10.04 16.87
CA GLY A 130 -2.65 8.62 16.92
C GLY A 130 -3.46 8.14 15.72
N ASN A 131 -4.00 6.93 15.83
CA ASN A 131 -4.93 6.39 14.83
C ASN A 131 -6.35 6.87 15.14
N THR A 132 -6.81 7.92 14.45
CA THR A 132 -8.18 8.45 14.55
C THR A 132 -9.12 7.82 13.50
N SER A 133 -8.84 6.59 13.08
CA SER A 133 -9.60 5.83 12.09
C SER A 133 -9.67 6.56 10.73
N SER A 134 -10.83 6.53 10.07
CA SER A 134 -11.04 7.05 8.72
C SER A 134 -10.69 8.54 8.56
N SER A 135 -10.75 9.34 9.63
CA SER A 135 -10.48 10.79 9.60
C SER A 135 -9.05 11.18 9.20
N LEU A 136 -8.11 10.22 9.15
CA LEU A 136 -6.70 10.46 8.85
C LEU A 136 -6.37 10.66 7.36
N VAL A 137 -7.34 10.46 6.46
CA VAL A 137 -7.16 10.55 5.01
C VAL A 137 -8.09 11.57 4.34
N PHE A 138 -8.74 12.41 5.15
CA PHE A 138 -9.60 13.52 4.73
C PHE A 138 -9.02 14.85 5.20
#